data_AF-A0A2H9U603-F1
#
_entry.id   AF-A0A2H9U603-F1
#
_cell.length_a   1.000
_cell.length_b   1.000
_cell.length_c   1.000
_cell.angle_alpha   90.00
_cell.angle_beta   90.00
_cell.angle_gamma   90.00
#
_symmetry.space_group_name_H-M   'P 1'
#
loop_
_entity.id
_entity.type
_entity.pdbx_description
1 polymer ?
#
loop_
_entity_poly.entity_id
_entity_poly.type
_entity_poly.pdbx_seq_one_letter_code
_entity_poly.pdbx_strand_id
1 'polypeptide(L)' 'MCIRDRVMRKEGVVHWKKISGYHRRSLAETARYRFKQLLAEKISLRKYNGQVGEVMAYVSAINKLNTLGLPIRQPRV' A
#
# COMPACT_ATOMS: atom_id res chain seq x y z
N MET A 1 -2.76 20.40 -19.01
CA MET A 1 -3.11 21.05 -17.71
C MET A 1 -4.11 20.15 -17.00
N CYS A 2 -3.63 19.32 -16.07
CA CYS A 2 -4.36 18.14 -15.61
C CYS A 2 -5.45 18.49 -14.58
N ILE A 3 -6.48 17.64 -14.48
CA ILE A 3 -7.64 17.78 -13.55
C ILE A 3 -7.19 18.13 -12.12
N ARG A 4 -6.01 17.64 -11.71
CA ARG A 4 -5.37 17.97 -10.43
C ARG A 4 -5.09 19.47 -10.26
N ASP A 5 -4.52 20.17 -11.25
CA ASP A 5 -4.22 21.60 -11.16
C ASP A 5 -5.48 22.45 -11.00
N ARG A 6 -6.56 22.06 -11.69
CA ARG A 6 -7.85 22.77 -11.64
C ARG A 6 -8.51 22.67 -10.26
N VAL A 7 -8.49 21.48 -9.64
CA VAL A 7 -9.04 21.26 -8.29
C VAL A 7 -8.15 21.91 -7.22
N MET A 8 -6.83 21.80 -7.36
CA MET A 8 -5.87 22.36 -6.39
C MET A 8 -5.97 23.89 -6.31
N ARG A 9 -6.20 24.59 -7.43
CA ARG A 9 -6.38 26.06 -7.45
C ARG A 9 -7.70 26.55 -6.86
N LYS A 10 -8.76 25.72 -6.85
CA LYS A 10 -10.10 26.13 -6.38
C LYS A 10 -10.40 25.67 -4.95
N GLU A 11 -10.05 24.44 -4.60
CA GLU A 11 -10.49 23.79 -3.34
C GLU A 11 -9.33 23.32 -2.44
N GLY A 12 -8.10 23.50 -2.91
CA GLY A 12 -6.90 23.17 -2.16
C GLY A 12 -6.58 21.67 -2.06
N VAL A 13 -5.42 21.38 -1.45
CA VAL A 13 -4.83 20.04 -1.44
C VAL A 13 -5.59 19.03 -0.58
N VAL A 14 -6.25 19.49 0.49
CA VAL A 14 -6.98 18.63 1.42
C VAL A 14 -8.21 18.04 0.74
N HIS A 15 -9.00 18.87 0.06
CA HIS A 15 -10.16 18.43 -0.71
C HIS A 15 -9.73 17.46 -1.82
N TRP A 16 -8.69 17.81 -2.59
CA TRP A 16 -8.17 16.95 -3.65
C TRP A 16 -7.72 15.57 -3.14
N LYS A 17 -7.00 15.50 -2.01
CA LYS A 17 -6.58 14.23 -1.40
C LYS A 17 -7.77 13.36 -1.00
N LYS A 18 -8.86 13.97 -0.54
CA LYS A 18 -10.09 13.26 -0.15
C LYS A 18 -10.81 12.67 -1.37
N ILE A 19 -11.08 13.49 -2.40
CA ILE A 19 -11.83 13.04 -3.59
C ILE A 19 -11.04 12.07 -4.49
N SER A 20 -9.71 12.17 -4.50
CA SER A 20 -8.86 11.30 -5.34
C SER A 20 -8.64 9.91 -4.75
N GLY A 21 -9.12 9.66 -3.52
CA GLY A 21 -8.82 8.42 -2.80
C GLY A 21 -7.34 8.28 -2.45
N TYR A 22 -6.63 9.41 -2.31
CA TYR A 22 -5.17 9.45 -2.11
C TYR A 22 -4.71 8.56 -0.96
N HIS A 23 -5.42 8.59 0.16
CA HIS A 23 -5.06 7.80 1.34
C HIS A 23 -5.04 6.30 1.04
N ARG A 24 -6.07 5.78 0.35
CA ARG A 24 -6.15 4.36 -0.02
C ARG A 24 -5.05 3.97 -1.01
N ARG A 25 -4.75 4.83 -1.98
CA ARG A 25 -3.62 4.60 -2.92
C ARG A 25 -2.28 4.58 -2.20
N SER A 26 -2.03 5.56 -1.34
CA SER A 26 -0.80 5.65 -0.55
C SER A 26 -0.60 4.42 0.35
N LEU A 27 -1.67 3.90 0.97
CA LEU A 27 -1.62 2.65 1.73
C LEU A 27 -1.27 1.44 0.85
N ALA A 28 -1.92 1.32 -0.31
CA ALA A 28 -1.64 0.23 -1.25
C ALA A 28 -0.20 0.30 -1.81
N GLU A 29 0.29 1.50 -2.14
CA GLU A 29 1.66 1.72 -2.58
C GLU A 29 2.68 1.37 -1.50
N THR A 30 2.39 1.74 -0.24
CA THR A 30 3.24 1.38 0.91
C THR A 30 3.26 -0.12 1.15
N ALA A 31 2.11 -0.79 1.09
CA ALA A 31 2.02 -2.26 1.20
C ALA A 31 2.81 -2.94 0.07
N ARG A 32 2.69 -2.45 -1.16
CA ARG A 32 3.42 -2.96 -2.32
C ARG A 32 4.93 -2.72 -2.21
N TYR A 33 5.36 -1.58 -1.71
CA TYR A 33 6.78 -1.28 -1.48
C TYR A 33 7.38 -2.23 -0.46
N ARG A 34 6.73 -2.43 0.68
CA ARG A 34 7.15 -3.41 1.71
C ARG A 34 7.23 -4.82 1.15
N PHE A 35 6.21 -5.22 0.39
CA PHE A 35 6.21 -6.52 -0.29
C PHE A 35 7.43 -6.66 -1.21
N LYS A 36 7.72 -5.66 -2.04
CA LYS A 36 8.89 -5.69 -2.93
C LYS A 36 10.21 -5.79 -2.17
N GLN A 37 10.40 -5.00 -1.12
CA GLN A 37 11.62 -4.99 -0.32
C GLN A 37 11.89 -6.34 0.37
N LEU A 38 10.84 -6.99 0.86
CA LEU A 38 11.00 -8.23 1.61
C LEU A 38 11.13 -9.46 0.71
N LEU A 39 10.53 -9.43 -0.48
CA LEU A 39 10.16 -10.67 -1.19
C LEU A 39 10.39 -10.65 -2.70
N ALA A 40 10.59 -9.49 -3.34
CA ALA A 40 10.73 -9.47 -4.81
C ALA A 40 11.94 -10.30 -5.30
N GLU A 41 13.00 -10.38 -4.49
CA GLU A 41 14.19 -11.20 -4.79
C GLU A 41 14.06 -12.67 -4.35
N LYS A 42 12.99 -13.03 -3.62
CA LYS A 42 12.80 -14.37 -3.03
C LYS A 42 11.81 -15.26 -3.77
N ILE A 43 11.13 -14.74 -4.79
CA ILE A 43 10.21 -15.52 -5.64
C ILE A 43 11.07 -16.37 -6.56
N SER A 44 11.21 -17.66 -6.24
CA SER A 44 12.18 -18.56 -6.87
C SER A 44 11.55 -19.55 -7.83
N LEU A 45 10.22 -19.75 -7.74
CA LEU A 45 9.52 -20.71 -8.58
C LEU A 45 9.43 -20.23 -10.02
N ARG A 46 9.79 -21.12 -10.97
CA ARG A 46 9.75 -20.83 -12.41
C ARG A 46 8.35 -20.91 -13.02
N LYS A 47 7.40 -21.60 -12.36
CA LYS A 47 6.03 -21.75 -12.85
C LYS A 47 5.15 -20.63 -12.28
N TYR A 48 4.36 -19.99 -13.14
CA TYR A 48 3.44 -18.90 -12.77
C TYR A 48 2.56 -19.24 -11.56
N ASN A 49 1.89 -20.41 -11.58
CA ASN A 49 1.05 -20.84 -10.46
C ASN A 49 1.84 -21.03 -9.16
N GLY A 50 3.11 -21.42 -9.25
CA GLY A 50 4.02 -21.50 -8.11
C GLY A 50 4.33 -20.11 -7.54
N GLN A 51 4.64 -19.15 -8.42
CA GLN A 51 4.87 -17.75 -8.02
C GLN A 51 3.64 -17.13 -7.35
N VAL A 52 2.45 -17.40 -7.88
CA VAL A 52 1.19 -16.96 -7.26
C VAL A 52 1.03 -17.57 -5.85
N GLY A 53 1.34 -18.86 -5.70
CA GLY A 53 1.32 -19.53 -4.39
C GLY A 53 2.29 -18.92 -3.38
N GLU A 54 3.54 -18.65 -3.80
CA GLU A 54 4.55 -17.98 -2.96
C GLU A 54 4.06 -16.60 -2.51
N VAL A 55 3.58 -15.78 -3.44
CA VAL A 55 3.06 -14.43 -3.16
C VAL A 55 1.91 -14.48 -2.15
N MET A 56 0.97 -15.42 -2.30
CA MET A 56 -0.19 -15.56 -1.41
C MET A 56 0.22 -15.97 0.01
N ALA A 57 1.17 -16.90 0.14
CA ALA A 57 1.72 -17.30 1.43
C ALA A 57 2.40 -16.12 2.13
N TYR A 58 3.18 -15.34 1.39
CA TYR A 58 3.86 -14.17 1.93
C TYR A 58 2.93 -13.02 2.33
N VAL A 59 1.92 -12.70 1.51
CA VAL A 59 0.91 -11.70 1.87
C VAL A 59 0.20 -12.12 3.15
N SER A 60 -0.11 -13.41 3.31
CA SER A 60 -0.70 -13.95 4.54
C SER A 60 0.22 -13.78 5.75
N ALA A 61 1.53 -14.00 5.59
CA ALA A 61 2.52 -13.79 6.65
C ALA A 61 2.64 -12.30 7.04
N ILE A 62 2.73 -11.40 6.04
CA ILE A 62 2.77 -9.94 6.28
C ILE A 62 1.52 -9.46 7.00
N ASN A 63 0.34 -9.95 6.60
CA ASN A 63 -0.91 -9.58 7.27
C ASN A 63 -0.93 -10.02 8.73
N LYS A 64 -0.47 -11.25 9.05
CA LYS A 64 -0.33 -11.72 10.44
C LYS A 64 0.68 -10.86 11.23
N LEU A 65 1.82 -10.51 10.64
CA LEU A 65 2.81 -9.64 11.28
C LEU A 65 2.27 -8.25 11.56
N ASN A 66 1.50 -7.67 10.62
CA ASN A 66 0.85 -6.38 10.84
C ASN A 66 -0.17 -6.46 11.98
N THR A 67 -0.94 -7.54 12.11
CA THR A 67 -1.88 -7.72 13.23
C THR A 67 -1.17 -7.80 14.58
N LEU A 68 0.03 -8.40 14.63
CA LEU A 68 0.77 -8.61 15.88
C LEU A 68 1.70 -7.44 16.26
N GLY A 69 2.23 -6.71 15.27
CA GLY A 69 3.32 -5.74 15.46
C GLY A 69 2.93 -4.27 15.32
N LEU A 70 1.67 -3.94 15.05
CA LEU A 70 1.24 -2.54 14.96
C LEU A 70 1.05 -1.94 16.36
N PRO A 71 1.87 -0.97 16.80
CA PRO A 71 1.53 -0.17 17.96
C PRO A 71 0.24 0.59 17.65
N ILE A 72 -0.72 0.52 18.58
CA ILE A 72 -1.95 1.32 18.48
C ILE A 72 -1.51 2.79 18.51
N ARG A 73 -1.67 3.48 17.37
CA ARG A 73 -1.58 4.94 17.31
C ARG A 73 -2.57 5.49 18.32
N GLN A 74 -2.08 6.01 19.44
CA GLN A 74 -2.90 6.82 20.32
C GLN A 74 -3.06 8.20 19.65
N PRO A 75 -4.29 8.72 19.51
CA PRO A 75 -4.45 10.10 19.11
C PRO A 75 -3.73 10.96 20.14
N ARG A 76 -2.85 11.85 19.67
CA ARG A 76 -2.22 12.85 20.53
C ARG A 76 -3.35 13.77 21.00
N VAL A 77 -3.77 13.59 22.25
CA VAL A 77 -4.58 14.56 23.01
C VAL A 77 -3.80 15.85 23.20
#